data_AF-A0A7K2WLP3-F1
#
_entry.id   AF-A0A7K2WLP3-F1
#
_cell.length_a   1.000
_cell.length_b   1.000
_cell.length_c   1.000
_cell.angle_alpha   90.00
_cell.angle_beta   90.00
_cell.angle_gamma   90.00
#
_symmetry.space_group_name_H-M   'P 1'
#
loop_
_entity.id
_entity.type
_entity.pdbx_description
1 polymer ?
#
loop_
_entity_poly.entity_id
_entity_poly.type
_entity_poly.pdbx_seq_one_letter_code
_entity_poly.pdbx_strand_id
1 'polypeptide(L)'
;MTNTDSKGRTGNTGSTGRTGSALWIAALLRHFPELLTELAPTAGRVLRERPGAAPTGGSVAPLRLYVSDAIRDVTDGVVELEEAVRERLGLPRVAAASVPVRLRRVAGLLERIGGDPDLAAHVEDETRRMARRCARALGDPEQLVRVAGRCPACDSVSLRAFPERATVMCVNPVCRHVPAVEAAS
;
A
#
# COMPACT_ATOMS: atom_id res chain seq x y z
N MET A 1 7.38 -42.79 -37.88
CA MET A 1 6.04 -42.26 -37.58
C MET A 1 5.77 -42.65 -36.13
N THR A 2 5.71 -41.80 -35.12
CA THR A 2 5.34 -40.38 -35.01
C THR A 2 5.99 -39.77 -33.75
N ASN A 3 6.14 -38.45 -33.80
CA ASN A 3 6.66 -37.51 -32.80
C ASN A 3 6.33 -37.82 -31.33
N THR A 4 7.22 -37.39 -30.43
CA THR A 4 6.74 -36.67 -29.24
C THR A 4 7.68 -35.55 -28.84
N ASP A 5 7.06 -34.38 -28.78
CA ASP A 5 7.55 -33.03 -28.63
C ASP A 5 8.52 -32.74 -27.48
N SER A 6 9.60 -32.07 -27.87
CA SER A 6 10.36 -31.13 -27.05
C SER A 6 9.47 -29.93 -26.67
N LYS A 7 8.77 -29.99 -25.53
CA LYS A 7 8.06 -28.81 -24.99
C LYS A 7 8.99 -28.00 -24.10
N GLY A 8 9.59 -26.97 -24.69
CA GLY A 8 10.34 -25.93 -23.99
C GLY A 8 9.51 -25.31 -22.86
N ARG A 9 10.08 -25.29 -21.66
CA ARG A 9 9.55 -24.56 -20.50
C ARG A 9 10.33 -23.27 -20.34
N THR A 10 9.94 -22.26 -21.11
CA THR A 10 10.31 -20.85 -20.89
C THR A 10 9.03 -20.10 -20.57
N GLY A 11 8.89 -19.57 -19.36
CA GLY A 11 7.71 -18.78 -19.00
C GLY A 11 7.65 -18.26 -17.57
N ASN A 12 7.92 -16.96 -17.44
CA ASN A 12 6.99 -16.00 -16.81
C ASN A 12 7.18 -15.51 -15.36
N THR A 13 8.38 -15.55 -14.77
CA THR A 13 8.65 -14.84 -13.49
C THR A 13 8.90 -13.34 -13.66
N GLY A 14 9.27 -12.87 -14.85
CA GLY A 14 9.61 -11.45 -15.10
C GLY A 14 8.42 -10.50 -15.33
N SER A 15 7.22 -11.01 -15.61
CA SER A 15 6.05 -10.14 -15.87
C SER A 15 5.38 -9.67 -14.57
N THR A 16 5.36 -10.49 -13.53
CA THR A 16 4.68 -10.19 -12.26
C THR A 16 5.33 -9.01 -11.54
N GLY A 17 6.66 -8.98 -11.44
CA GLY A 17 7.38 -7.91 -10.73
C GLY A 17 7.29 -6.54 -11.41
N ARG A 18 7.25 -6.52 -12.76
CA ARG A 18 7.05 -5.30 -13.54
C ARG A 18 5.65 -4.73 -13.33
N THR A 19 4.62 -5.59 -13.36
CA THR A 19 3.23 -5.21 -13.13
C THR A 19 3.00 -4.76 -11.68
N GLY A 20 3.59 -5.46 -10.70
CA GLY A 20 3.50 -5.10 -9.28
C GLY A 20 4.10 -3.73 -8.98
N SER A 21 5.35 -3.49 -9.40
CA SER A 21 6.05 -2.21 -9.18
C SER A 21 5.31 -1.03 -9.80
N ALA A 22 4.79 -1.18 -11.03
CA ALA A 22 4.02 -0.14 -11.71
C ALA A 22 2.75 0.25 -10.93
N LEU A 23 2.04 -0.74 -10.36
CA LEU A 23 0.83 -0.54 -9.57
C LEU A 23 1.12 0.25 -8.29
N TRP A 24 2.19 -0.11 -7.56
CA TRP A 24 2.56 0.57 -6.32
C TRP A 24 3.08 1.99 -6.56
N ILE A 25 3.87 2.22 -7.62
CA ILE A 25 4.27 3.57 -8.02
C ILE A 25 3.04 4.42 -8.38
N ALA A 26 2.07 3.86 -9.10
CA ALA A 26 0.83 4.56 -9.41
C ALA A 26 0.00 4.89 -8.15
N ALA A 27 -0.03 4.00 -7.15
CA ALA A 27 -0.66 4.27 -5.87
C ALA A 27 0.03 5.42 -5.12
N LEU A 28 1.37 5.42 -5.06
CA LEU A 28 2.14 6.51 -4.45
C LEU A 28 1.87 7.86 -5.11
N LEU A 29 1.81 7.89 -6.44
CA LEU A 29 1.49 9.11 -7.19
C LEU A 29 0.10 9.68 -6.87
N ARG A 30 -0.86 8.83 -6.48
CA ARG A 30 -2.20 9.26 -6.06
C ARG A 30 -2.24 9.75 -4.61
N HIS A 31 -1.63 9.00 -3.69
CA HIS A 31 -1.73 9.30 -2.26
C HIS A 31 -0.83 10.45 -1.79
N PHE A 32 0.31 10.68 -2.45
CA PHE A 32 1.27 11.69 -1.98
C PHE A 32 0.70 13.13 -1.97
N PRO A 33 -0.03 13.60 -3.01
CA PRO A 33 -0.72 14.89 -2.96
C PRO A 33 -1.79 14.99 -1.86
N GLU A 34 -2.48 13.89 -1.55
CA GLU A 34 -3.48 13.84 -0.49
C GLU A 34 -2.83 14.04 0.89
N LEU A 35 -1.67 13.41 1.14
CA LEU A 35 -0.90 13.62 2.37
C LEU A 35 -0.49 15.08 2.56
N LEU A 36 -0.05 15.74 1.48
CA LEU A 36 0.30 17.17 1.51
C LEU A 36 -0.92 18.05 1.81
N THR A 37 -2.10 17.64 1.36
CA THR A 37 -3.37 18.36 1.60
C THR A 37 -3.80 18.27 3.07
N GLU A 38 -3.62 17.10 3.71
CA GLU A 38 -3.90 16.92 5.14
C GLU A 38 -3.01 17.79 6.05
N LEU A 39 -1.76 18.06 5.64
CA LEU A 39 -0.88 19.00 6.35
C LEU A 39 -1.20 20.46 6.09
N ALA A 40 -1.87 20.80 4.99
CA ALA A 40 -2.19 22.18 4.68
C ALA A 40 -3.03 22.81 5.81
N PRO A 41 -2.74 24.06 6.23
CA PRO A 41 -3.56 24.75 7.20
C PRO A 41 -4.95 24.96 6.60
N THR A 42 -5.90 24.11 6.96
CA THR A 42 -7.31 24.25 6.58
C THR A 42 -7.86 25.44 7.35
N ALA A 43 -7.97 26.58 6.68
CA ALA A 43 -8.77 27.70 7.20
C ALA A 43 -10.23 27.23 7.31
N GLY A 44 -10.63 26.81 8.51
CA GLY A 44 -12.03 26.62 8.88
C GLY A 44 -12.78 25.50 8.16
N ARG A 45 -12.39 24.23 8.36
CA ARG A 45 -13.36 23.14 8.22
C ARG A 45 -13.99 22.87 9.59
N VAL A 46 -15.01 23.67 9.93
CA VAL A 46 -15.91 23.35 11.04
C VAL A 46 -16.59 22.05 10.65
N LEU A 47 -16.23 20.94 11.31
CA LEU A 47 -17.06 19.74 11.27
C LEU A 47 -18.46 20.19 11.68
N ARG A 48 -19.46 20.07 10.79
CA ARG A 48 -20.85 20.24 11.18
C ARG A 48 -21.11 19.27 12.33
N GLU A 49 -21.26 19.82 13.52
CA GLU A 49 -21.71 19.10 14.69
C GLU A 49 -23.05 18.46 14.36
N ARG A 50 -23.10 17.13 14.41
CA ARG A 50 -24.37 16.43 14.53
C ARG A 50 -24.78 16.58 15.99
N PRO A 51 -25.95 17.16 16.32
CA PRO A 51 -26.36 17.34 17.71
C PRO A 51 -26.50 15.95 18.35
N GLY A 52 -25.67 15.65 19.36
CA GLY A 52 -25.84 14.47 20.20
C GLY A 52 -24.62 13.57 20.47
N ALA A 53 -23.41 13.92 20.04
CA ALA A 53 -22.20 13.16 20.40
C ALA A 53 -21.34 13.96 21.40
N ALA A 54 -21.14 13.40 22.60
CA ALA A 54 -20.23 13.95 23.60
C ALA A 54 -18.80 14.09 23.02
N PRO A 55 -18.06 15.16 23.37
CA PRO A 55 -16.76 15.43 22.79
C PRO A 55 -15.73 14.44 23.35
N THR A 56 -15.46 13.37 22.61
CA THR A 56 -14.19 12.65 22.76
C THR A 56 -13.16 13.42 21.95
N GLY A 57 -12.42 14.30 22.63
CA GLY A 57 -11.30 15.04 22.06
C GLY A 57 -10.18 14.10 21.61
N GLY A 58 -10.34 13.48 20.45
CA GLY A 58 -9.23 12.94 19.67
C GLY A 58 -8.48 14.13 19.07
N SER A 59 -7.36 14.51 19.69
CA SER A 59 -6.57 15.66 19.26
C SER A 59 -6.16 15.54 17.79
N VAL A 60 -6.36 16.61 17.02
CA VAL A 60 -5.89 16.77 15.63
C VAL A 60 -4.35 16.76 15.54
N ALA A 61 -3.66 17.06 16.65
CA ALA A 61 -2.19 17.16 16.70
C ALA A 61 -1.44 15.82 16.50
N PRO A 62 -1.78 14.70 17.17
CA PRO A 62 -1.23 13.37 16.87
C PRO A 62 -1.42 12.89 15.43
N LEU A 63 -2.58 13.17 14.81
CA LEU A 63 -2.81 12.83 13.41
C LEU A 63 -1.87 13.62 12.47
N ARG A 64 -1.68 14.92 12.73
CA ARG A 64 -0.74 15.74 11.95
C ARG A 64 0.71 15.29 12.10
N LEU A 65 1.13 14.85 13.28
CA LEU A 65 2.47 14.29 13.47
C LEU A 65 2.64 12.96 12.70
N TYR A 66 1.65 12.07 12.76
CA TYR A 66 1.70 10.80 12.02
C TYR A 66 1.76 11.01 10.50
N VAL A 67 0.99 11.97 9.97
CA VAL A 67 1.03 12.36 8.55
C VAL A 67 2.37 13.00 8.19
N SER A 68 2.92 13.86 9.05
CA SER A 68 4.23 14.47 8.81
C SER A 68 5.35 13.45 8.79
N ASP A 69 5.32 12.45 9.66
CA ASP A 69 6.31 11.38 9.69
C ASP A 69 6.18 10.49 8.46
N ALA A 70 4.96 10.18 8.03
CA ALA A 70 4.72 9.46 6.79
C ALA A 70 5.27 10.21 5.57
N ILE A 71 5.12 11.54 5.51
CA ILE A 71 5.68 12.34 4.42
C ILE A 71 7.21 12.31 4.44
N ARG A 72 7.84 12.44 5.61
CA ARG A 72 9.30 12.36 5.73
C ARG A 72 9.82 11.01 5.24
N ASP A 73 9.27 9.92 5.78
CA ASP A 73 9.70 8.56 5.45
C ASP A 73 9.53 8.22 3.97
N VAL A 74 8.42 8.67 3.35
CA VAL A 74 8.17 8.45 1.92
C VAL A 74 9.09 9.31 1.06
N THR A 75 9.38 10.55 1.50
CA THR A 75 10.31 11.42 0.78
C THR A 75 11.71 10.82 0.77
N ASP A 76 12.22 10.44 1.94
CA ASP A 76 13.55 9.85 2.09
C ASP A 76 13.62 8.51 1.34
N GLY A 77 12.62 7.64 1.52
CA GLY A 77 12.57 6.34 0.82
C GLY A 77 12.52 6.44 -0.70
N VAL A 78 11.85 7.44 -1.28
CA VAL A 78 11.84 7.64 -2.74
C VAL A 78 13.18 8.19 -3.25
N VAL A 79 13.86 9.03 -2.45
CA VAL A 79 15.21 9.51 -2.78
C VAL A 79 16.18 8.33 -2.81
N GLU A 80 16.22 7.54 -1.73
CA GLU A 80 17.07 6.35 -1.61
C GLU A 80 16.79 5.33 -2.73
N LEU A 81 15.51 5.07 -3.02
CA LEU A 81 15.12 4.14 -4.08
C LEU A 81 15.60 4.61 -5.47
N GLU A 82 15.44 5.89 -5.80
CA GLU A 82 15.93 6.42 -7.09
C GLU A 82 17.45 6.30 -7.19
N GLU A 83 18.18 6.57 -6.11
CA GLU A 83 19.64 6.44 -6.06
C GLU A 83 20.08 4.99 -6.24
N ALA A 84 19.49 4.06 -5.49
CA ALA A 84 19.79 2.62 -5.58
C ALA A 84 19.51 2.06 -6.98
N VAL A 85 18.37 2.41 -7.59
CA VAL A 85 18.02 1.99 -8.96
C VAL A 85 19.05 2.52 -9.96
N ARG A 86 19.46 3.79 -9.84
CA ARG A 86 20.41 4.39 -10.79
C ARG A 86 21.80 3.80 -10.62
N GLU A 87 22.25 3.61 -9.40
CA GLU A 87 23.52 2.94 -9.10
C GLU A 87 23.54 1.53 -9.68
N ARG A 88 22.52 0.72 -9.40
CA ARG A 88 22.45 -0.67 -9.86
C ARG A 88 22.36 -0.81 -11.38
N LEU A 89 21.79 0.19 -12.07
CA LEU A 89 21.70 0.27 -13.53
C LEU A 89 22.89 1.02 -14.19
N GLY A 90 23.89 1.45 -13.42
CA GLY A 90 25.06 2.19 -13.91
C GLY A 90 24.73 3.57 -14.51
N LEU A 91 23.65 4.21 -14.05
CA LEU A 91 23.17 5.48 -14.57
C LEU A 91 23.79 6.67 -13.81
N PRO A 92 24.05 7.81 -14.50
CA PRO A 92 24.50 9.02 -13.82
C PRO A 92 23.50 9.53 -12.79
N ARG A 93 24.01 10.16 -11.72
CA ARG A 93 23.19 10.89 -10.74
C ARG A 93 22.39 12.00 -11.42
N VAL A 94 21.22 12.30 -10.88
CA VAL A 94 20.30 13.33 -11.39
C VAL A 94 20.06 14.42 -10.36
N ALA A 95 19.66 15.59 -10.85
CA ALA A 95 19.26 16.69 -9.98
C ALA A 95 18.09 16.29 -9.07
N ALA A 96 18.12 16.84 -7.85
CA ALA A 96 17.07 16.69 -6.87
C ALA A 96 15.71 17.12 -7.45
N ALA A 97 14.66 16.39 -7.11
CA ALA A 97 13.32 16.64 -7.60
C ALA A 97 12.27 16.24 -6.54
N SER A 98 11.03 16.68 -6.74
CA SER A 98 9.90 16.29 -5.91
C SER A 98 9.60 14.80 -6.03
N VAL A 99 9.00 14.22 -4.99
CA VAL A 99 8.60 12.79 -4.94
C VAL A 99 7.85 12.34 -6.21
N PRO A 100 6.82 13.07 -6.71
CA PRO A 100 6.14 12.64 -7.93
C PRO A 100 7.04 12.60 -9.17
N VAL A 101 8.01 13.52 -9.28
CA VAL A 101 8.94 13.53 -10.41
C VAL A 101 9.91 12.34 -10.33
N ARG A 102 10.45 12.06 -9.14
CA ARG A 102 11.33 10.91 -8.92
C ARG A 102 10.61 9.58 -9.19
N LEU A 103 9.38 9.43 -8.70
CA LEU A 103 8.56 8.25 -8.97
C LEU A 103 8.31 8.04 -10.46
N ARG A 104 8.06 9.10 -11.23
CA ARG A 104 7.93 9.00 -12.70
C ARG A 104 9.25 8.61 -13.38
N ARG A 105 10.40 9.09 -12.88
CA ARG A 105 11.71 8.67 -13.39
C ARG A 105 11.95 7.18 -13.14
N VAL A 106 11.64 6.68 -11.95
CA VAL A 106 11.73 5.24 -11.63
C VAL A 106 10.75 4.44 -12.49
N ALA A 107 9.50 4.91 -12.67
CA ALA A 107 8.54 4.26 -13.56
C ALA A 107 9.05 4.13 -15.01
N GLY A 108 9.73 5.16 -15.52
CA GLY A 108 10.37 5.14 -16.85
C GLY A 108 11.54 4.14 -16.98
N LEU A 109 12.02 3.56 -15.87
CA LEU A 109 13.10 2.56 -15.86
C LEU A 109 12.58 1.13 -15.65
N LEU A 110 11.28 0.91 -15.49
CA LEU A 110 10.72 -0.40 -15.13
C LEU A 110 11.03 -1.52 -16.13
N GLU A 111 11.21 -1.20 -17.40
CA GLU A 111 11.63 -2.19 -18.40
C GLU A 111 13.06 -2.68 -18.16
N ARG A 112 13.99 -1.76 -17.87
CA ARG A 112 15.39 -2.07 -17.53
C ARG A 112 15.50 -2.77 -16.18
N ILE A 113 14.72 -2.31 -15.20
CA ILE A 113 14.60 -2.96 -13.89
C ILE A 113 14.11 -4.39 -14.05
N GLY A 114 13.14 -4.65 -14.93
CA GLY A 114 12.65 -6.01 -15.21
C GLY A 114 13.68 -6.94 -15.85
N GLY A 115 14.84 -6.43 -16.29
CA GLY A 115 15.98 -7.23 -16.72
C GLY A 115 16.86 -7.73 -15.57
N ASP A 116 16.65 -7.23 -14.36
CA ASP A 116 17.39 -7.58 -13.14
C ASP A 116 16.40 -8.01 -12.04
N PRO A 117 16.21 -9.32 -11.82
CA PRO A 117 15.17 -9.83 -10.92
C PRO A 117 15.31 -9.36 -9.47
N ASP A 118 16.53 -9.24 -8.96
CA ASP A 118 16.78 -8.81 -7.58
C ASP A 118 16.44 -7.34 -7.41
N LEU A 119 16.82 -6.51 -8.38
CA LEU A 119 16.45 -5.10 -8.39
C LEU A 119 14.92 -4.93 -8.54
N ALA A 120 14.27 -5.73 -9.38
CA ALA A 120 12.83 -5.69 -9.55
C ALA A 120 12.08 -6.05 -8.25
N ALA A 121 12.52 -7.09 -7.54
CA ALA A 121 11.96 -7.46 -6.25
C ALA A 121 12.14 -6.35 -5.20
N HIS A 122 13.35 -5.78 -5.11
CA HIS A 122 13.63 -4.67 -4.20
C HIS A 122 12.72 -3.45 -4.50
N VAL A 123 12.59 -3.05 -5.76
CA VAL A 123 11.73 -1.92 -6.15
C VAL A 123 10.26 -2.18 -5.80
N GLU A 124 9.76 -3.40 -6.03
CA GLU A 124 8.40 -3.77 -5.65
C GLU A 124 8.20 -3.68 -4.13
N ASP A 125 9.12 -4.24 -3.36
CA ASP A 125 9.07 -4.27 -1.90
C ASP A 125 9.06 -2.85 -1.31
N GLU A 126 9.96 -1.99 -1.77
CA GLU A 126 10.08 -0.62 -1.26
C GLU A 126 8.87 0.24 -1.66
N THR A 127 8.43 0.15 -2.90
CA THR A 127 7.26 0.92 -3.36
C THR A 127 5.98 0.47 -2.67
N ARG A 128 5.82 -0.84 -2.42
CA ARG A 128 4.72 -1.41 -1.64
C ARG A 128 4.76 -0.98 -0.18
N ARG A 129 5.94 -1.00 0.46
CA ARG A 129 6.15 -0.54 1.84
C ARG A 129 5.70 0.91 2.00
N MET A 130 6.15 1.79 1.10
CA MET A 130 5.80 3.21 1.11
C MET A 130 4.31 3.45 0.82
N ALA A 131 3.73 2.75 -0.16
CA ALA A 131 2.31 2.89 -0.50
C ALA A 131 1.39 2.53 0.68
N ARG A 132 1.71 1.43 1.40
CA ARG A 132 0.99 1.03 2.62
C ARG A 132 1.10 2.06 3.74
N ARG A 133 2.25 2.74 3.84
CA ARG A 133 2.45 3.80 4.83
C ARG A 133 1.59 5.02 4.52
N CYS A 134 1.51 5.43 3.25
CA CYS A 134 0.61 6.48 2.81
C CYS A 134 -0.86 6.16 3.12
N ALA A 135 -1.32 4.95 2.78
CA ALA A 135 -2.70 4.53 3.02
C ALA A 135 -3.06 4.56 4.52
N ARG A 136 -2.16 4.08 5.39
CA ARG A 136 -2.35 4.16 6.86
C ARG A 136 -2.42 5.60 7.36
N ALA A 137 -1.55 6.48 6.86
CA ALA A 137 -1.52 7.88 7.26
C ALA A 137 -2.75 8.67 6.80
N LEU A 138 -3.36 8.28 5.67
CA LEU A 138 -4.60 8.87 5.16
C LEU A 138 -5.87 8.25 5.77
N GLY A 139 -5.73 7.24 6.63
CA GLY A 139 -6.86 6.60 7.29
C GLY A 139 -7.74 5.75 6.36
N ASP A 140 -7.20 5.29 5.22
CA ASP A 140 -7.94 4.44 4.29
C ASP A 140 -8.30 3.11 4.99
N PRO A 141 -9.59 2.71 5.07
CA PRO A 141 -9.98 1.53 5.81
C PRO A 141 -9.43 0.28 5.14
N GLU A 142 -8.77 -0.59 5.93
CA GLU A 142 -8.30 -1.91 5.51
C GLU A 142 -9.35 -2.60 4.63
N GLN A 143 -8.95 -3.10 3.46
CA GLN A 143 -9.89 -3.74 2.53
C GLN A 143 -10.43 -5.04 3.13
N LEU A 144 -11.70 -5.01 3.53
CA LEU A 144 -12.38 -6.14 4.16
C LEU A 144 -12.87 -7.15 3.12
N VAL A 145 -12.38 -8.39 3.21
CA VAL A 145 -12.85 -9.47 2.33
C VAL A 145 -14.05 -10.17 2.96
N ARG A 146 -15.12 -10.37 2.19
CA ARG A 146 -16.30 -11.11 2.67
C ARG A 146 -15.94 -12.59 2.84
N VAL A 147 -16.18 -13.13 4.03
CA VAL A 147 -16.07 -14.57 4.30
C VAL A 147 -17.43 -15.22 4.03
N ALA A 148 -17.42 -16.36 3.34
CA ALA A 148 -18.63 -17.15 3.12
C ALA A 148 -19.10 -17.78 4.44
N GLY A 149 -20.41 -17.75 4.70
CA GLY A 149 -21.00 -18.28 5.92
C GLY A 149 -21.52 -17.22 6.90
N ARG A 150 -21.98 -17.70 8.06
CA ARG A 150 -22.56 -16.88 9.13
C ARG A 150 -21.62 -16.88 10.34
N CYS A 151 -21.67 -15.79 11.11
CA CYS A 151 -20.96 -15.72 12.37
C CYS A 151 -21.48 -16.80 13.33
N PRO A 152 -20.64 -17.68 13.91
CA PRO A 152 -21.10 -18.73 14.81
C PRO A 152 -21.68 -18.19 16.13
N ALA A 153 -21.33 -16.96 16.51
CA ALA A 153 -21.80 -16.34 17.76
C ALA A 153 -23.15 -15.59 17.63
N CYS A 154 -23.48 -15.05 16.46
CA CYS A 154 -24.69 -14.22 16.29
C CYS A 154 -25.49 -14.52 15.02
N ASP A 155 -25.10 -15.55 14.27
CA ASP A 155 -25.72 -16.02 13.03
C ASP A 155 -25.82 -14.97 11.89
N SER A 156 -25.12 -13.83 12.00
CA SER A 156 -25.15 -12.77 10.99
C SER A 156 -24.17 -13.02 9.84
N VAL A 157 -24.51 -12.55 8.63
CA VAL A 157 -23.65 -12.59 7.42
C VAL A 157 -22.58 -11.48 7.40
N SER A 158 -22.04 -11.15 8.58
CA SER A 158 -21.15 -10.01 8.81
C SER A 158 -19.69 -10.41 9.03
N LEU A 159 -19.30 -11.66 8.76
CA LEU A 159 -17.89 -12.06 8.84
C LEU A 159 -17.07 -11.37 7.74
N ARG A 160 -15.94 -10.79 8.14
CA ARG A 160 -14.96 -10.18 7.26
C ARG A 160 -13.57 -10.68 7.62
N ALA A 161 -12.77 -11.01 6.62
CA ALA A 161 -11.34 -11.19 6.78
C ALA A 161 -10.66 -9.83 6.69
N PHE A 162 -9.70 -9.63 7.57
CA PHE A 162 -8.80 -8.49 7.70
C PHE A 162 -7.41 -9.01 7.30
N PRO A 163 -7.05 -8.97 5.99
CA PRO A 163 -5.85 -9.63 5.49
C PRO A 163 -4.56 -9.07 6.10
N GLU A 164 -4.55 -7.79 6.47
CA GLU A 164 -3.37 -7.16 7.05
C GLU A 164 -3.18 -7.55 8.51
N ARG A 165 -4.27 -7.92 9.20
CA ARG A 165 -4.27 -8.38 10.60
C ARG A 165 -4.22 -9.90 10.72
N ALA A 166 -4.23 -10.62 9.60
CA ALA A 166 -4.35 -12.08 9.55
C ALA A 166 -5.49 -12.61 10.44
N THR A 167 -6.63 -11.92 10.46
CA THR A 167 -7.76 -12.28 11.33
C THR A 167 -9.10 -12.24 10.58
N VAL A 168 -10.06 -13.02 11.07
CA VAL A 168 -11.46 -12.96 10.66
C VAL A 168 -12.26 -12.42 11.84
N MET A 169 -13.15 -11.47 11.60
CA MET A 169 -14.01 -10.92 12.65
C MET A 169 -15.41 -10.63 12.11
N CYS A 170 -16.41 -10.80 12.96
CA CYS A 170 -17.76 -10.33 12.70
C CYS A 170 -17.82 -8.79 12.84
N VAL A 171 -18.15 -8.07 11.77
CA VAL A 171 -18.25 -6.60 11.78
C VAL A 171 -19.60 -6.08 12.29
N ASN A 172 -20.48 -6.97 12.77
CA ASN A 172 -21.69 -6.55 13.47
C ASN A 172 -21.28 -5.84 14.78
N PRO A 173 -21.66 -4.57 14.99
CA PRO A 173 -21.18 -3.76 16.11
C PRO A 173 -21.51 -4.34 17.49
N VAL A 174 -22.57 -5.16 17.58
CA VAL A 174 -23.01 -5.82 18.82
C VAL A 174 -22.25 -7.13 19.10
N CYS A 175 -21.73 -7.79 18.06
CA CYS A 175 -21.12 -9.12 18.20
C CYS A 175 -19.60 -9.08 18.29
N ARG A 176 -18.93 -8.50 17.29
CA ARG A 176 -17.45 -8.39 17.20
C ARG A 176 -16.67 -9.69 17.43
N HIS A 177 -17.32 -10.85 17.28
CA HIS A 177 -16.72 -12.16 17.52
C HIS A 177 -15.57 -12.41 16.54
N VAL A 178 -14.45 -12.91 17.06
CA VAL A 178 -13.27 -13.36 16.31
C VAL A 178 -13.27 -14.88 16.36
N PRO A 179 -13.58 -15.59 15.27
CA PRO A 179 -13.50 -17.04 15.23
C PRO A 179 -12.04 -17.47 15.41
N ALA A 180 -11.81 -18.53 16.18
CA ALA A 180 -10.50 -19.19 16.18
C ALA A 180 -10.28 -19.80 14.79
N VAL A 181 -9.24 -19.35 14.10
CA VAL A 181 -8.81 -19.98 12.85
C VAL A 181 -8.05 -21.24 13.25
N GLU A 182 -8.71 -22.41 13.21
CA GLU A 182 -7.97 -23.67 13.22
C GLU A 182 -7.16 -23.73 11.91
N ALA A 183 -5.84 -23.69 12.04
CA ALA A 183 -4.93 -23.84 10.91
C ALA A 183 -5.16 -25.22 10.29
N ALA A 184 -5.79 -25.25 9.12
CA ALA A 184 -5.85 -26.44 8.29
C ALA A 184 -4.41 -26.82 7.92
N SER A 185 -3.95 -27.95 8.46
CA SER A 185 -2.69 -28.62 8.12
C SER A 185 -2.75 -29.22 6.71
#